data_AF-A0A2P2MUM3-F1
#
_entry.id   AF-A0A2P2MUM3-F1
#
_cell.length_a   1.000
_cell.length_b   1.000
_cell.length_c   1.000
_cell.angle_alpha   90.00
_cell.angle_beta   90.00
_cell.angle_gamma   90.00
#
_symmetry.space_group_name_H-M   'P 1'
#
loop_
_entity.id
_entity.type
_entity.pdbx_description
1 polymer ?
#
loop_
_entity_poly.entity_id
_entity_poly.type
_entity_poly.pdbx_seq_one_letter_code
_entity_poly.pdbx_strand_id
1 'polypeptide(L)'
;MEEALELARAKDTKERMAAVERLHQLLEACRKSLNSAETTALVDCCLDLLKDNNFKVSQGALQALASAAVLSGEHLKLHFNALVPAVVERLGNAKQPVRDAARRLLLTLMEVFALNLVICV
;
A
#
# COMPACT_ATOMS: atom_id res chain seq x y z
N MET A 1 11.26 -3.57 8.81
CA MET A 1 10.01 -3.78 8.06
C MET A 1 9.17 -4.87 8.73
N GLU A 2 9.78 -6.00 9.07
CA GLU A 2 9.15 -7.12 9.81
C GLU A 2 8.42 -6.68 11.09
N GLU A 3 9.08 -5.94 11.98
CA GLU A 3 8.47 -5.41 13.22
C GLU A 3 7.22 -4.56 12.97
N ALA A 4 7.21 -3.75 11.89
CA ALA A 4 6.06 -2.94 11.54
C ALA A 4 4.91 -3.78 10.95
N LEU A 5 5.21 -4.90 10.28
CA LEU A 5 4.20 -5.85 9.83
C LEU A 5 3.58 -6.64 10.99
N GLU A 6 4.34 -6.92 12.04
CA GLU A 6 3.80 -7.54 13.26
C GLU A 6 2.86 -6.60 14.01
N LEU A 7 3.26 -5.33 14.20
CA LEU A 7 2.41 -4.31 14.83
C LEU A 7 1.12 -4.04 14.04
N ALA A 8 1.15 -4.21 12.72
CA ALA A 8 -0.04 -4.09 11.87
C ALA A 8 -1.08 -5.19 12.14
N ARG A 9 -0.67 -6.33 12.71
CA ARG A 9 -1.56 -7.43 13.12
C ARG A 9 -2.01 -7.33 14.58
N ALA A 10 -1.62 -6.28 15.29
CA ALA A 10 -1.98 -6.09 16.69
C ALA A 10 -3.49 -5.90 16.89
N LYS A 11 -4.00 -6.37 18.03
CA LYS A 11 -5.42 -6.23 18.39
C LYS A 11 -5.78 -4.77 18.68
N ASP A 12 -4.81 -3.99 19.15
CA ASP A 12 -4.96 -2.58 19.44
C ASP A 12 -4.88 -1.70 18.19
N THR A 13 -5.92 -0.88 18.01
CA THR A 13 -6.03 0.00 16.83
C THR A 13 -4.93 1.07 16.82
N LYS A 14 -4.45 1.50 17.99
CA LYS A 14 -3.35 2.47 18.10
C LYS A 14 -2.03 1.88 17.60
N GLU A 15 -1.76 0.61 17.92
CA GLU A 15 -0.58 -0.10 17.43
C GLU A 15 -0.65 -0.28 15.92
N ARG A 16 -1.81 -0.67 15.39
CA ARG A 16 -2.02 -0.75 13.92
C ARG A 16 -1.84 0.59 13.23
N MET A 17 -2.27 1.70 13.85
CA MET A 17 -2.02 3.05 13.32
C MET A 17 -0.53 3.41 13.32
N ALA A 18 0.18 3.14 14.41
CA ALA A 18 1.63 3.36 14.48
C ALA A 18 2.37 2.49 13.45
N ALA A 19 1.90 1.26 13.24
CA ALA A 19 2.44 0.33 12.25
C ALA A 19 2.34 0.88 10.82
N VAL A 20 1.17 1.34 10.38
CA VAL A 20 1.01 1.88 9.02
C VAL A 20 1.82 3.16 8.80
N GLU A 21 1.91 4.02 9.81
CA GLU A 21 2.74 5.22 9.75
C GLU A 21 4.22 4.86 9.64
N ARG A 22 4.67 3.87 10.43
CA ARG A 22 6.04 3.36 10.37
C ARG A 22 6.35 2.69 9.04
N LEU A 23 5.44 1.89 8.49
CA LEU A 23 5.57 1.28 7.16
C LEU A 23 5.72 2.35 6.08
N HIS A 24 4.85 3.36 6.10
CA HIS A 24 4.93 4.46 5.14
C HIS A 24 6.28 5.21 5.25
N GLN A 25 6.72 5.56 6.46
CA GLN A 25 8.03 6.21 6.66
C GLN A 25 9.21 5.35 6.21
N LEU A 26 9.17 4.03 6.47
CA LEU A 26 10.22 3.11 6.03
C LEU A 26 10.30 3.03 4.51
N LEU A 27 9.15 3.05 3.83
CA LEU A 27 9.10 3.03 2.36
C LEU A 27 9.59 4.36 1.79
N GLU A 28 9.15 5.51 2.31
CA GLU A 28 9.65 6.82 1.88
C GLU A 28 11.16 7.00 2.10
N ALA A 29 11.70 6.43 3.19
CA ALA A 29 13.13 6.45 3.46
C ALA A 29 13.92 5.44 2.61
N CYS A 30 13.25 4.46 2.01
CA CYS A 30 13.91 3.40 1.25
C CYS A 30 14.43 3.95 -0.08
N ARG A 31 15.72 3.75 -0.34
CA ARG A 31 16.39 4.14 -1.59
C ARG A 31 16.54 2.98 -2.57
N LYS A 32 16.15 1.76 -2.15
CA LYS A 32 16.29 0.52 -2.90
C LYS A 32 14.92 -0.10 -3.16
N SER A 33 14.79 -0.85 -4.25
CA SER A 33 13.59 -1.66 -4.47
C SER A 33 13.48 -2.73 -3.37
N LEU A 34 12.25 -2.98 -2.92
CA LEU A 34 11.92 -4.15 -2.12
C LEU A 34 12.03 -5.41 -2.98
N ASN A 35 12.48 -6.50 -2.37
CA ASN A 35 12.47 -7.79 -3.03
C ASN A 35 11.02 -8.36 -3.14
N SER A 36 10.87 -9.46 -3.88
CA SER A 36 9.56 -10.09 -4.11
C SER A 36 8.86 -10.56 -2.82
N ALA A 37 9.62 -11.09 -1.85
CA ALA A 37 9.05 -11.55 -0.59
C ALA A 37 8.57 -10.39 0.29
N GLU A 38 9.37 -9.34 0.41
CA GLU A 38 9.02 -8.12 1.13
C GLU A 38 7.80 -7.43 0.51
N THR A 39 7.75 -7.35 -0.82
CA THR A 39 6.60 -6.77 -1.54
C THR A 39 5.33 -7.57 -1.28
N THR A 40 5.42 -8.90 -1.33
CA THR A 40 4.28 -9.80 -1.06
C THR A 40 3.79 -9.64 0.37
N ALA A 41 4.68 -9.69 1.36
CA ALA A 41 4.32 -9.54 2.76
C ALA A 41 3.68 -8.16 3.06
N LEU A 42 4.19 -7.10 2.43
CA LEU A 42 3.61 -5.77 2.53
C LEU A 42 2.22 -5.70 1.90
N VAL A 43 2.03 -6.26 0.71
CA VAL A 43 0.73 -6.25 0.02
C VAL A 43 -0.31 -7.05 0.82
N ASP A 44 0.01 -8.26 1.25
CA ASP A 44 -0.90 -9.09 2.05
C ASP A 44 -1.31 -8.37 3.33
N CYS A 45 -0.34 -7.79 4.04
CA CYS A 45 -0.61 -7.02 5.26
C CYS A 45 -1.50 -5.80 4.96
N CYS A 46 -1.19 -5.04 3.90
CA CYS A 46 -2.01 -3.89 3.53
C CYS A 46 -3.43 -4.29 3.14
N LEU A 47 -3.62 -5.39 2.41
CA LEU A 47 -4.94 -5.90 2.04
C LEU A 47 -5.81 -6.22 3.25
N ASP A 48 -5.22 -6.76 4.33
CA ASP A 48 -5.93 -6.95 5.59
C ASP A 48 -6.25 -5.61 6.29
N LEU A 49 -5.32 -4.65 6.28
CA LEU A 49 -5.52 -3.32 6.87
C LEU A 49 -6.55 -2.47 6.10
N LEU A 50 -6.77 -2.73 4.81
CA LEU A 50 -7.84 -2.09 4.04
C LEU A 50 -9.23 -2.47 4.56
N LYS A 51 -9.36 -3.65 5.16
CA LYS A 51 -10.61 -4.16 5.78
C LYS A 51 -10.78 -3.68 7.22
N ASP A 52 -9.84 -2.90 7.76
CA ASP A 52 -9.94 -2.38 9.12
C ASP A 52 -11.14 -1.44 9.29
N ASN A 53 -11.74 -1.48 10.47
CA ASN A 53 -12.83 -0.59 10.86
C ASN A 53 -12.38 0.88 10.98
N ASN A 54 -11.08 1.11 11.22
CA ASN A 54 -10.51 2.43 11.37
C ASN A 54 -10.01 3.00 10.03
N PHE A 55 -10.60 4.12 9.62
CA PHE A 55 -10.26 4.79 8.38
C PHE A 55 -8.80 5.27 8.31
N LYS A 56 -8.16 5.63 9.44
CA LYS A 56 -6.74 6.05 9.47
C LYS A 56 -5.81 4.88 9.18
N VAL A 57 -6.15 3.69 9.66
CA VAL A 57 -5.39 2.46 9.37
C VAL A 57 -5.48 2.14 7.88
N SER A 58 -6.70 2.11 7.32
CA SER A 58 -6.86 1.87 5.88
C SER A 58 -6.21 2.96 5.02
N GLN A 59 -6.31 4.22 5.43
CA GLN A 59 -5.63 5.34 4.74
C GLN A 59 -4.10 5.14 4.75
N GLY A 60 -3.51 4.84 5.91
CA GLY A 60 -2.07 4.61 6.02
C GLY A 60 -1.61 3.41 5.19
N ALA A 61 -2.39 2.34 5.14
CA ALA A 61 -2.12 1.19 4.29
C ALA A 61 -2.11 1.55 2.79
N LEU A 62 -3.08 2.37 2.34
CA LEU A 62 -3.10 2.87 0.95
C LEU A 62 -1.88 3.75 0.63
N GLN A 63 -1.46 4.59 1.58
CA GLN A 63 -0.27 5.44 1.41
C GLN A 63 1.03 4.61 1.37
N ALA A 64 1.15 3.60 2.23
CA ALA A 64 2.27 2.67 2.20
C ALA A 64 2.32 1.91 0.86
N LEU A 65 1.19 1.40 0.38
CA LEU A 65 1.10 0.76 -0.94
C LEU A 65 1.51 1.69 -2.08
N ALA A 66 1.19 2.98 -2.01
CA ALA A 66 1.58 3.94 -3.04
C ALA A 66 3.10 4.14 -3.08
N SER A 67 3.75 4.29 -1.93
CA SER A 67 5.21 4.36 -1.85
C SER A 67 5.87 3.06 -2.34
N ALA A 68 5.30 1.90 -1.97
CA ALA A 68 5.79 0.61 -2.44
C ALA A 68 5.64 0.40 -3.95
N ALA A 69 4.57 0.94 -4.55
CA ALA A 69 4.38 0.90 -6.00
C ALA A 69 5.49 1.64 -6.75
N VAL A 70 5.95 2.77 -6.21
CA VAL A 70 7.08 3.53 -6.79
C VAL A 70 8.40 2.78 -6.66
N LEU A 71 8.64 2.12 -5.53
CA LEU A 71 9.89 1.40 -5.26
C LEU A 71 10.00 0.05 -5.98
N SER A 72 8.89 -0.69 -6.05
CA SER A 72 8.85 -2.09 -6.48
C SER A 72 7.66 -2.38 -7.38
N GLY A 73 7.43 -1.51 -8.36
CA GLY A 73 6.35 -1.65 -9.34
C GLY A 73 6.29 -3.03 -9.99
N GLU A 74 7.44 -3.58 -10.42
CA GLU A 74 7.49 -4.89 -11.09
C GLU A 74 6.94 -6.04 -10.22
N HIS A 75 7.33 -6.10 -8.94
CA HIS A 75 6.83 -7.13 -8.02
C HIS A 75 5.38 -6.87 -7.63
N LEU A 76 4.96 -5.60 -7.57
CA LEU A 76 3.59 -5.23 -7.25
C LEU A 76 2.60 -5.59 -8.38
N LYS A 77 3.05 -5.63 -9.65
CA LYS A 77 2.22 -6.09 -10.80
C LYS A 77 1.65 -7.48 -10.57
N LEU A 78 2.41 -8.37 -9.92
CA LEU A 78 1.97 -9.75 -9.65
C LEU A 78 0.73 -9.80 -8.76
N HIS A 79 0.58 -8.80 -7.89
CA HIS A 79 -0.52 -8.70 -6.91
C HIS A 79 -1.67 -7.81 -7.39
N PHE A 80 -1.60 -7.28 -8.61
CA PHE A 80 -2.55 -6.29 -9.13
C PHE A 80 -3.99 -6.81 -9.17
N ASN A 81 -4.19 -8.08 -9.47
CA ASN A 81 -5.51 -8.72 -9.51
C ASN A 81 -6.22 -8.72 -8.15
N ALA A 82 -5.48 -8.79 -7.04
CA ALA A 82 -6.04 -8.68 -5.69
C ALA A 82 -6.09 -7.23 -5.21
N LEU A 83 -5.09 -6.43 -5.59
CA LEU A 83 -4.94 -5.05 -5.15
C LEU A 83 -6.01 -4.13 -5.74
N VAL A 84 -6.25 -4.20 -7.07
CA VAL A 84 -7.17 -3.27 -7.74
C VAL A 84 -8.60 -3.36 -7.20
N PRO A 85 -9.23 -4.55 -7.09
CA PRO A 85 -10.58 -4.64 -6.53
C PRO A 85 -10.65 -4.07 -5.11
N ALA A 86 -9.65 -4.36 -4.26
CA ALA A 86 -9.60 -3.84 -2.91
C ALA A 86 -9.50 -2.31 -2.87
N VAL A 87 -8.65 -1.71 -3.71
CA VAL A 87 -8.49 -0.24 -3.77
C VAL A 87 -9.74 0.43 -4.35
N VAL A 88 -10.37 -0.18 -5.37
CA VAL A 88 -11.62 0.31 -5.97
C VAL A 88 -12.75 0.28 -4.95
N GLU A 89 -12.86 -0.76 -4.12
CA GLU A 89 -13.83 -0.80 -3.02
C GLU A 89 -13.61 0.38 -2.04
N ARG A 90 -12.35 0.75 -1.77
CA ARG A 90 -12.04 1.91 -0.92
C ARG A 90 -12.37 3.26 -1.55
N LEU A 91 -12.52 3.37 -2.87
CA LEU A 91 -13.04 4.61 -3.50
C LEU A 91 -14.50 4.87 -3.10
N GLY A 92 -15.27 3.83 -2.77
CA GLY A 92 -16.63 3.95 -2.26
C GLY A 92 -16.73 4.34 -0.79
N ASN A 93 -15.60 4.53 -0.08
CA ASN A 93 -15.61 4.77 1.35
C ASN A 93 -16.26 6.13 1.70
N ALA A 94 -17.04 6.17 2.79
CA ALA A 94 -17.70 7.39 3.25
C ALA A 94 -16.71 8.52 3.61
N LYS A 95 -15.48 8.19 4.00
CA LYS A 95 -14.45 9.15 4.43
C LYS A 95 -13.62 9.66 3.25
N GLN A 96 -13.58 10.99 3.06
CA GLN A 96 -12.75 11.66 2.05
C GLN A 96 -11.28 11.22 2.07
N PRO A 97 -10.57 11.19 3.22
CA PRO A 97 -9.15 10.84 3.24
C PRO A 97 -8.83 9.45 2.67
N VAL A 98 -9.73 8.48 2.86
CA VAL A 98 -9.56 7.12 2.32
C VAL A 98 -9.75 7.12 0.80
N ARG A 99 -10.74 7.87 0.30
CA ARG A 99 -10.97 8.02 -1.15
C ARG A 99 -9.80 8.70 -1.84
N ASP A 100 -9.29 9.78 -1.27
CA ASP A 100 -8.13 10.50 -1.80
C ASP A 100 -6.87 9.62 -1.81
N ALA A 101 -6.63 8.85 -0.73
CA ALA A 101 -5.51 7.91 -0.69
C ALA A 101 -5.65 6.79 -1.72
N ALA A 102 -6.86 6.25 -1.93
CA ALA A 102 -7.13 5.22 -2.93
C ALA A 102 -6.94 5.76 -4.36
N ARG A 103 -7.43 6.99 -4.62
CA ARG A 103 -7.23 7.67 -5.91
C ARG A 103 -5.74 7.91 -6.18
N ARG A 104 -4.98 8.37 -5.17
CA ARG A 104 -3.53 8.58 -5.26
C ARG A 104 -2.82 7.28 -5.64
N LEU A 105 -3.14 6.18 -4.95
CA LEU A 105 -2.56 4.86 -5.25
C LEU A 105 -2.85 4.41 -6.69
N LEU A 106 -4.10 4.53 -7.16
CA LEU A 106 -4.44 4.17 -8.55
C LEU A 106 -3.67 5.00 -9.58
N LEU A 107 -3.54 6.31 -9.36
CA LEU A 107 -2.74 7.18 -10.23
C LEU A 107 -1.26 6.77 -10.23
N THR A 108 -0.68 6.50 -9.06
CA THR A 108 0.70 6.03 -8.96
C THR A 108 0.89 4.69 -9.68
N LEU A 109 -0.05 3.75 -9.55
CA LEU A 109 0.00 2.48 -10.28
C LEU A 109 -0.05 2.70 -11.79
N MET A 110 -0.94 3.59 -12.25
CA MET A 110 -1.01 3.96 -13.67
C MET A 110 0.30 4.57 -14.17
N GLU A 111 0.90 5.50 -13.42
CA GLU A 111 2.17 6.13 -13.80
C GLU A 111 3.32 5.12 -13.86
N VAL A 112 3.48 4.30 -12.82
CA VAL A 112 4.56 3.31 -12.74
C VAL A 112 4.42 2.25 -13.83
N PHE A 113 3.20 1.83 -14.16
CA PHE A 113 2.96 0.82 -15.20
C PHE A 113 2.97 1.39 -16.61
N ALA A 114 2.53 2.62 -16.82
CA ALA A 114 2.62 3.30 -18.10
C ALA A 114 4.06 3.66 -18.46
N LEU A 115 4.89 4.11 -17.50
CA LEU A 115 6.31 4.37 -17.75
C LEU A 115 7.06 3.12 -18.20
N ASN A 116 6.71 1.95 -17.64
CA ASN A 116 7.31 0.68 -18.06
C ASN A 116 7.00 0.33 -19.53
N LEU A 117 5.90 0.84 -20.12
CA LEU A 117 5.57 0.60 -21.53
C LEU A 117 6.41 1.46 -22.48
N VAL A 118 6.86 2.65 -22.04
CA VAL A 118 7.56 3.63 -22.88
C VAL A 118 9.07 3.36 -22.95
N ILE A 119 9.66 2.67 -21.98
CA ILE A 119 11.11 2.39 -21.93
C ILE A 119 11.48 1.11 -22.74
N CYS A 120 10.50 0.42 -23.33
CA CYS A 120 10.71 -0.77 -24.16
C CYS A 120 10.51 -0.53 -25.68
N VAL A 121 10.55 0.73 -26.15
CA VAL A 121 10.54 1.07 -27.60
C VAL A 121 11.87 1.66 -28.02
#